data_AF-A0A7Y2FPE8-F1
#
_entry.id   AF-A0A7Y2FPE8-F1
#
_cell.length_a   1.000
_cell.length_b   1.000
_cell.length_c   1.000
_cell.angle_alpha   90.00
_cell.angle_beta   90.00
_cell.angle_gamma   90.00
#
_symmetry.space_group_name_H-M   'P 1'
#
loop_
_entity.id
_entity.type
_entity.pdbx_description
1 polymer ?
#
loop_
_entity_poly.entity_id
_entity_poly.type
_entity_poly.pdbx_seq_one_letter_code
_entity_poly.pdbx_strand_id
1 'polypeptide(L)'
;MRYQSSLDGVRAISVLIVMAYHFDLNTWGHLGVTIFFVLSGFLITSILVEQRHQKFSHYLAVFYQRRSLRIFPLYYAYIFVLGLAFLLVGRPLGFDTNWPYLVTYTTNFAPLDPNWFTSAFYGHLWSLGVEEQFYLLWPFLIYFLSPKGSKVLMVALLVSCPLIRML
;
A
#
# COMPACT_ATOMS: atom_id res chain seq x y z
N MET A 1 10.76 10.68 16.25
CA MET A 1 11.18 11.70 15.25
C MET A 1 10.09 12.74 15.10
N ARG A 2 10.46 14.03 14.99
CA ARG A 2 9.52 15.14 14.74
C ARG A 2 8.77 14.90 13.42
N TYR A 3 7.46 15.17 13.38
CA TYR A 3 6.66 15.13 12.15
C TYR A 3 7.32 16.00 11.07
N GLN A 4 7.83 15.38 10.01
CA GLN A 4 8.49 16.09 8.91
C GLN A 4 7.48 16.32 7.78
N SER A 5 6.80 17.47 7.84
CA SER A 5 5.82 17.92 6.82
C SER A 5 6.39 17.90 5.40
N SER A 6 7.70 18.07 5.24
CA SER A 6 8.39 17.99 3.95
C SER A 6 8.20 16.64 3.25
N LEU A 7 8.19 15.53 3.98
CA LEU A 7 8.01 14.19 3.40
C LEU A 7 6.57 13.99 2.90
N ASP A 8 5.59 14.53 3.62
CA ASP A 8 4.19 14.50 3.18
C ASP A 8 3.96 15.36 1.94
N GLY A 9 4.68 16.48 1.79
CA GLY A 9 4.69 17.29 0.57
C GLY A 9 5.20 16.52 -0.66
N VAL A 10 6.29 15.76 -0.52
CA VAL A 10 6.82 14.94 -1.62
C VAL A 10 5.87 13.79 -1.96
N ARG A 11 5.22 13.18 -0.96
CA ARG A 11 4.17 12.18 -1.20
C ARG A 11 2.99 12.77 -1.96
N ALA A 12 2.55 13.98 -1.62
CA ALA A 12 1.50 14.67 -2.35
C ALA A 12 1.89 14.91 -3.82
N ILE A 13 3.12 15.38 -4.09
CA ILE A 13 3.64 15.52 -5.46
C ILE A 13 3.64 14.17 -6.19
N SER A 14 4.04 13.10 -5.51
CA SER A 14 4.04 11.75 -6.09
C SER A 14 2.64 11.30 -6.52
N VAL A 15 1.62 11.57 -5.69
CA VAL A 15 0.21 11.32 -6.02
C VAL A 15 -0.24 12.17 -7.22
N LEU A 16 0.15 13.45 -7.28
CA LEU A 16 -0.20 14.31 -8.42
C LEU A 16 0.40 13.79 -9.74
N ILE A 17 1.63 13.27 -9.72
CA ILE A 17 2.23 12.63 -10.90
C ILE A 17 1.40 11.43 -11.35
N VAL A 18 0.94 10.59 -10.41
CA VAL A 18 0.08 9.44 -10.69
C VAL A 18 -1.28 9.87 -11.23
N MET A 19 -1.90 10.90 -10.66
CA MET A 19 -3.16 11.42 -11.17
C MET A 19 -3.00 11.95 -12.59
N ALA A 20 -1.98 12.75 -12.85
CA ALA A 20 -1.71 13.28 -14.19
C ALA A 20 -1.42 12.17 -15.23
N TYR A 21 -0.87 11.02 -14.81
CA TYR A 21 -0.75 9.84 -15.68
C TYR A 21 -2.12 9.28 -16.09
N HIS A 22 -3.10 9.22 -15.17
CA HIS A 22 -4.46 8.74 -15.47
C HIS A 22 -5.27 9.72 -16.34
N PHE A 23 -4.83 10.97 -16.48
CA PHE A 23 -5.42 11.96 -17.37
C PHE A 23 -4.62 12.13 -18.68
N ASP A 24 -3.71 11.20 -19.00
CA ASP A 24 -2.84 11.24 -20.18
C ASP A 24 -1.94 12.50 -20.26
N LEU A 25 -1.70 13.17 -19.13
CA LEU A 25 -0.88 14.39 -19.05
C LEU A 25 0.61 14.08 -18.88
N ASN A 26 0.98 12.84 -18.53
CA ASN A 26 2.37 12.39 -18.42
C ASN A 26 2.51 10.87 -18.59
N THR A 27 3.76 10.38 -18.70
CA THR A 27 4.11 8.95 -18.77
C THR A 27 4.83 8.43 -17.51
N TRP A 28 4.93 9.26 -16.47
CA TRP A 28 5.72 9.05 -15.26
C TRP A 28 4.94 8.45 -14.09
N GLY A 29 3.74 7.91 -14.32
CA GLY A 29 2.90 7.34 -13.24
C GLY A 29 3.62 6.28 -12.41
N HIS A 30 4.40 5.41 -13.06
CA HIS A 30 5.22 4.39 -12.40
C HIS A 30 6.26 4.99 -11.43
N LEU A 31 6.85 6.13 -11.78
CA LEU A 31 7.81 6.84 -10.94
C LEU A 31 7.09 7.44 -9.71
N GLY A 32 5.92 8.04 -9.91
CA GLY A 32 5.09 8.57 -8.81
C GLY A 32 4.73 7.48 -7.80
N VAL A 33 4.28 6.32 -8.26
CA VAL A 33 4.00 5.17 -7.39
C VAL A 33 5.26 4.71 -6.64
N THR A 34 6.40 4.64 -7.32
CA THR A 34 7.67 4.22 -6.73
C THR A 34 8.12 5.17 -5.61
N ILE A 35 8.10 6.47 -5.85
CA ILE A 35 8.48 7.48 -4.85
C ILE A 35 7.54 7.42 -3.64
N PHE A 36 6.23 7.31 -3.89
CA PHE A 36 5.23 7.21 -2.81
C PHE A 36 5.49 6.01 -1.90
N PHE A 37 5.77 4.83 -2.47
CA PHE A 37 6.04 3.62 -1.68
C PHE A 37 7.37 3.70 -0.92
N VAL A 38 8.44 4.21 -1.55
CA VAL A 38 9.74 4.36 -0.89
C VAL A 38 9.63 5.29 0.32
N LEU A 39 8.95 6.43 0.18
CA LEU A 39 8.75 7.37 1.28
C LEU A 39 7.85 6.79 2.38
N SER A 40 6.79 6.07 2.00
CA SER A 40 5.90 5.42 2.97
C SER A 40 6.67 4.35 3.76
N GLY A 41 7.43 3.49 3.09
CA GLY A 41 8.29 2.48 3.72
C GLY A 41 9.32 3.10 4.66
N PHE A 42 9.99 4.18 4.27
CA PHE A 42 10.92 4.92 5.13
C PHE A 42 10.26 5.45 6.41
N LEU A 43 9.10 6.11 6.27
CA LEU A 43 8.36 6.68 7.39
C LEU A 43 7.86 5.60 8.35
N ILE A 44 7.28 4.53 7.81
CA ILE A 44 6.77 3.39 8.61
C ILE A 44 7.92 2.73 9.37
N THR A 45 9.02 2.41 8.68
CA THR A 45 10.21 1.79 9.30
C THR A 45 10.76 2.67 10.41
N SER A 46 10.83 3.99 10.21
CA SER A 46 11.33 4.92 11.22
C SER A 46 10.46 4.91 12.49
N ILE A 47 9.13 4.90 12.34
CA ILE A 47 8.18 4.80 13.46
C ILE A 47 8.35 3.46 14.18
N LEU A 48 8.47 2.37 13.43
CA LEU A 48 8.63 1.02 13.99
C LEU A 48 9.95 0.86 14.75
N VAL A 49 11.05 1.44 14.26
CA VAL A 49 12.34 1.43 14.94
C VAL A 49 12.28 2.26 16.24
N GLU A 50 11.62 3.41 16.21
CA GLU A 50 11.44 4.26 17.41
C GLU A 50 10.61 3.57 18.50
N GLN A 51 9.58 2.83 18.12
CA GLN A 51 8.68 2.14 19.07
C GLN A 51 9.21 0.77 19.51
N ARG A 52 10.35 0.32 18.98
CA ARG A 52 10.87 -1.04 19.18
C ARG A 52 11.15 -1.39 20.66
N HIS A 53 11.45 -0.40 21.48
CA HIS A 53 11.72 -0.59 22.91
C HIS A 53 10.48 -0.98 23.72
N GLN A 54 9.28 -0.84 23.16
CA GLN A 54 8.03 -1.20 23.81
C GLN A 54 7.83 -2.72 23.85
N LYS A 55 6.96 -3.18 24.78
CA LYS A 55 6.49 -4.57 24.78
C LYS A 55 5.82 -4.90 23.45
N PHE A 56 6.09 -6.09 22.91
CA PHE A 56 5.61 -6.52 21.59
C PHE A 56 4.10 -6.33 21.38
N SER A 57 3.30 -6.70 22.38
CA SER A 57 1.84 -6.55 22.32
C SER A 57 1.40 -5.09 22.19
N HIS A 58 2.02 -4.18 22.95
CA HIS A 58 1.71 -2.75 22.89
C HIS A 58 2.20 -2.12 21.59
N TYR A 59 3.40 -2.51 21.14
CA TYR A 59 3.98 -2.11 19.86
C TYR A 59 3.03 -2.41 18.68
N LEU A 60 2.53 -3.65 18.59
CA LEU A 60 1.58 -4.04 17.54
C LEU A 60 0.23 -3.37 17.70
N ALA A 61 -0.32 -3.31 18.92
CA ALA A 61 -1.62 -2.70 19.16
C ALA A 61 -1.65 -1.22 18.74
N VAL A 62 -0.65 -0.44 19.14
CA VAL A 62 -0.55 0.97 18.78
C VAL A 62 -0.36 1.15 17.27
N PHE A 63 0.46 0.30 16.65
CA PHE A 63 0.70 0.37 15.21
C PHE A 63 -0.58 0.06 14.41
N TYR A 64 -1.20 -1.10 14.64
CA TYR A 64 -2.37 -1.53 13.89
C TYR A 64 -3.59 -0.66 14.18
N GLN A 65 -3.86 -0.29 15.44
CA GLN A 65 -5.03 0.53 15.77
C GLN A 65 -5.00 1.87 15.03
N ARG A 66 -3.85 2.56 15.00
CA ARG A 66 -3.71 3.85 14.30
C ARG A 66 -3.90 3.73 12.80
N ARG A 67 -3.46 2.63 12.19
CA ARG A 67 -3.54 2.40 10.75
C ARG A 67 -4.93 1.95 10.34
N SER A 68 -5.50 0.97 11.04
CA SER A 68 -6.86 0.47 10.78
C SER A 68 -7.89 1.58 10.94
N LEU A 69 -7.83 2.41 11.99
CA LEU A 69 -8.78 3.53 12.17
C LEU A 69 -8.64 4.62 11.09
N ARG A 70 -7.50 4.72 10.41
CA ARG A 70 -7.27 5.68 9.34
C ARG A 70 -7.72 5.16 7.97
N ILE A 71 -7.44 3.88 7.67
CA ILE A 71 -7.57 3.32 6.33
C ILE A 71 -8.89 2.56 6.16
N PHE A 72 -9.26 1.72 7.12
CA PHE A 72 -10.39 0.80 6.97
C PHE A 72 -11.73 1.53 6.81
N PRO A 73 -12.05 2.59 7.57
CA PRO A 73 -13.33 3.29 7.41
C PRO A 73 -13.53 3.82 6.00
N LEU A 74 -12.51 4.48 5.44
CA LEU A 74 -12.59 5.05 4.10
C LEU A 74 -12.59 3.98 3.00
N TYR A 75 -11.77 2.93 3.17
CA TYR A 75 -11.69 1.84 2.19
C TYR A 75 -13.01 1.06 2.08
N TYR A 76 -13.54 0.60 3.21
CA TYR A 76 -14.79 -0.16 3.22
C TYR A 76 -16.00 0.73 2.87
N ALA A 77 -15.99 2.01 3.23
CA ALA A 77 -17.01 2.95 2.76
C ALA A 77 -16.97 3.09 1.23
N TYR A 78 -15.77 3.17 0.63
CA TYR A 78 -15.61 3.24 -0.81
C TYR A 78 -16.13 1.98 -1.51
N ILE A 79 -15.74 0.79 -1.03
CA ILE A 79 -16.24 -0.49 -1.57
C ILE A 79 -17.76 -0.59 -1.42
N PHE A 80 -18.30 -0.17 -0.28
CA PHE A 80 -19.74 -0.19 -0.02
C PHE A 80 -20.50 0.70 -1.00
N VAL A 81 -20.03 1.93 -1.22
CA VAL A 81 -20.63 2.87 -2.18
C VAL A 81 -20.52 2.34 -3.61
N LEU A 82 -19.38 1.76 -3.99
CA LEU A 82 -19.22 1.12 -5.30
C LEU A 82 -20.20 -0.05 -5.49
N GLY A 83 -20.35 -0.90 -4.46
CA GLY A 83 -21.31 -1.99 -4.48
C GLY A 83 -22.74 -1.50 -4.69
N LEU A 84 -23.16 -0.46 -3.95
CA LEU A 84 -24.48 0.15 -4.11
C LEU A 84 -24.67 0.76 -5.51
N ALA A 85 -23.66 1.49 -6.02
CA ALA A 85 -23.72 2.08 -7.35
C ALA A 85 -23.87 1.01 -8.45
N PHE A 86 -23.14 -0.10 -8.35
CA PHE A 86 -23.23 -1.20 -9.31
C PHE A 86 -24.54 -2.01 -9.21
N LEU A 87 -25.24 -1.98 -8.08
CA LEU A 87 -26.61 -2.50 -8.01
C LEU A 87 -27.61 -1.63 -8.80
N LEU A 88 -27.36 -0.33 -8.91
CA LEU A 88 -28.25 0.62 -9.60
C LEU A 88 -27.95 0.74 -11.10
N VAL A 89 -26.66 0.78 -11.48
CA VAL A 89 -26.20 1.05 -12.85
C VAL A 89 -25.84 -0.23 -13.61
N GLY A 90 -25.78 -1.37 -12.91
CA GLY A 90 -25.27 -2.63 -13.44
C GLY A 90 -23.81 -2.85 -13.08
N ARG A 91 -23.44 -4.12 -12.91
CA ARG A 91 -22.08 -4.53 -12.49
C ARG A 91 -21.14 -4.54 -13.69
N PRO A 92 -19.91 -4.00 -13.57
CA PRO A 92 -18.91 -4.15 -14.62
C PRO A 92 -18.49 -5.63 -14.74
N LEU A 93 -18.08 -6.02 -15.95
CA LEU A 93 -17.54 -7.35 -16.21
C LEU A 93 -16.41 -7.67 -15.21
N GLY A 94 -16.41 -8.89 -14.67
CA GLY A 94 -15.41 -9.35 -13.70
C GLY A 94 -15.66 -8.95 -12.24
N PHE A 95 -16.62 -8.05 -11.94
CA PHE A 95 -16.85 -7.59 -10.56
C PHE A 95 -17.12 -8.73 -9.57
N ASP A 96 -17.95 -9.71 -9.93
CA ASP A 96 -18.32 -10.82 -9.03
C ASP A 96 -17.11 -11.72 -8.71
N THR A 97 -16.19 -11.89 -9.65
CA THR A 97 -14.91 -12.61 -9.45
C THR A 97 -13.95 -11.80 -8.58
N ASN A 98 -13.99 -10.48 -8.71
CA ASN A 98 -13.01 -9.53 -8.17
C ASN A 98 -13.37 -9.02 -6.77
N TRP A 99 -14.66 -9.03 -6.41
CA TRP A 99 -15.16 -8.56 -5.12
C TRP A 99 -14.47 -9.20 -3.90
N PRO A 100 -14.17 -10.53 -3.87
CA PRO A 100 -13.55 -11.13 -2.69
C PRO A 100 -12.14 -10.56 -2.49
N TYR A 101 -11.37 -10.40 -3.57
CA TYR A 101 -10.02 -9.84 -3.55
C TYR A 101 -10.00 -8.37 -3.09
N LEU A 102 -11.04 -7.59 -3.40
CA LEU A 102 -11.21 -6.23 -2.89
C LEU A 102 -11.37 -6.23 -1.37
N VAL A 103 -12.25 -7.07 -0.83
CA VAL A 103 -12.51 -7.11 0.61
C VAL A 103 -11.33 -7.61 1.42
N THR A 104 -10.53 -8.51 0.85
CA THR A 104 -9.37 -9.12 1.51
C THR A 104 -8.05 -8.40 1.26
N TYR A 105 -8.03 -7.28 0.54
CA TYR A 105 -6.80 -6.58 0.15
C TYR A 105 -5.80 -7.48 -0.64
N THR A 106 -6.30 -8.46 -1.38
CA THR A 106 -5.49 -9.41 -2.17
C THR A 106 -5.64 -9.21 -3.68
N THR A 107 -6.04 -8.02 -4.07
CA THR A 107 -6.21 -7.56 -5.45
C THR A 107 -4.95 -7.74 -6.32
N ASN A 108 -3.77 -7.62 -5.73
CA ASN A 108 -2.48 -7.89 -6.38
C ASN A 108 -2.21 -9.38 -6.64
N PHE A 109 -2.97 -10.30 -6.03
CA PHE A 109 -2.91 -11.75 -6.25
C PHE A 109 -4.00 -12.27 -7.19
N ALA A 110 -4.74 -11.36 -7.83
CA ALA A 110 -5.67 -11.67 -8.89
C ALA A 110 -5.08 -11.86 -10.32
N PRO A 111 -3.83 -12.34 -10.57
CA PRO A 111 -3.38 -12.97 -11.82
C PRO A 111 -4.33 -13.93 -12.58
N LEU A 112 -5.54 -14.20 -12.10
CA LEU A 112 -6.54 -15.00 -12.81
C LEU A 112 -7.55 -14.16 -13.62
N ASP A 113 -7.57 -12.82 -13.48
CA ASP A 113 -8.40 -11.94 -14.31
C ASP A 113 -7.53 -10.95 -15.11
N PRO A 114 -7.35 -11.16 -16.43
CA PRO A 114 -6.64 -10.20 -17.28
C PRO A 114 -7.29 -8.80 -17.35
N ASN A 115 -8.52 -8.63 -16.84
CA ASN A 115 -9.20 -7.34 -16.72
C ASN A 115 -9.08 -6.70 -15.33
N TRP A 116 -8.37 -7.31 -14.37
CA TRP A 116 -8.21 -6.76 -13.02
C TRP A 116 -7.57 -5.35 -13.05
N PHE A 117 -6.59 -5.15 -13.92
CA PHE A 117 -5.87 -3.88 -14.08
C PHE A 117 -6.63 -2.83 -14.90
N THR A 118 -7.80 -3.15 -15.48
CA THR A 118 -8.50 -2.25 -16.42
C THR A 118 -9.73 -1.56 -15.81
N SER A 119 -10.17 -1.94 -14.61
CA SER A 119 -11.28 -1.24 -13.95
C SER A 119 -10.83 0.13 -13.43
N ALA A 120 -11.34 1.19 -14.05
CA ALA A 120 -11.15 2.57 -13.58
C ALA A 120 -11.67 2.78 -12.15
N PHE A 121 -12.65 1.98 -11.70
CA PHE A 121 -13.29 2.15 -10.39
C PHE A 121 -12.48 1.53 -9.25
N TYR A 122 -11.78 0.43 -9.46
CA TYR A 122 -11.15 -0.29 -8.34
C TYR A 122 -9.75 -0.81 -8.63
N GLY A 123 -9.24 -0.62 -9.86
CA GLY A 123 -7.89 -1.02 -10.23
C GLY A 123 -6.85 -0.37 -9.31
N HIS A 124 -6.94 0.94 -9.07
CA HIS A 124 -6.00 1.68 -8.22
C HIS A 124 -5.89 1.15 -6.77
N LEU A 125 -6.87 0.37 -6.28
CA LEU A 125 -6.86 -0.22 -4.94
C LEU A 125 -5.80 -1.32 -4.76
N TRP A 126 -5.18 -1.80 -5.85
CA TRP A 126 -4.02 -2.71 -5.77
C TRP A 126 -2.88 -2.10 -4.93
N SER A 127 -2.66 -0.79 -5.09
CA SER A 127 -1.58 -0.10 -4.38
C SER A 127 -1.78 -0.12 -2.87
N LEU A 128 -3.04 0.05 -2.42
CA LEU A 128 -3.41 -0.03 -1.01
C LEU A 128 -3.36 -1.46 -0.48
N GLY A 129 -3.70 -2.47 -1.29
CA GLY A 129 -3.53 -3.88 -0.93
C GLY A 129 -2.08 -4.23 -0.62
N VAL A 130 -1.15 -3.78 -1.47
CA VAL A 130 0.30 -3.92 -1.24
C VAL A 130 0.74 -3.19 0.04
N GLU A 131 0.20 -1.98 0.28
CA GLU A 131 0.51 -1.22 1.49
C GLU A 131 0.02 -1.94 2.77
N GLU A 132 -1.18 -2.54 2.74
CA GLU A 132 -1.72 -3.31 3.87
C GLU A 132 -0.91 -4.58 4.14
N GLN A 133 -0.49 -5.31 3.11
CA GLN A 133 0.40 -6.47 3.26
C GLN A 133 1.75 -6.07 3.87
N PHE A 134 2.29 -4.91 3.48
CA PHE A 134 3.46 -4.35 4.11
C PHE A 134 3.21 -4.01 5.58
N TYR A 135 2.06 -3.43 5.92
CA TYR A 135 1.67 -3.18 7.32
C TYR A 135 1.57 -4.43 8.15
N LEU A 136 1.08 -5.53 7.58
CA LEU A 136 0.96 -6.81 8.28
C LEU A 136 2.30 -7.48 8.53
N LEU A 137 3.26 -7.41 7.60
CA LEU A 137 4.52 -8.16 7.71
C LEU A 137 5.65 -7.36 8.37
N TRP A 138 5.75 -6.06 8.05
CA TRP A 138 6.92 -5.25 8.37
C TRP A 138 7.15 -5.04 9.88
N PRO A 139 6.13 -4.80 10.73
CA PRO A 139 6.31 -4.66 12.18
C PRO A 139 6.94 -5.89 12.82
N PHE A 140 6.55 -7.09 12.40
CA PHE A 140 7.12 -8.33 12.91
C PHE A 140 8.61 -8.44 12.57
N LEU A 141 8.96 -8.17 11.31
CA LEU A 141 10.35 -8.21 10.84
C LEU A 141 11.23 -7.21 11.62
N ILE A 142 10.78 -5.97 11.77
CA ILE A 142 11.55 -4.93 12.46
C ILE A 142 11.67 -5.21 13.96
N TYR A 143 10.64 -5.77 14.60
CA TYR A 143 10.67 -6.09 16.02
C TYR A 143 11.68 -7.21 16.33
N PHE A 144 11.64 -8.31 15.58
CA PHE A 144 12.45 -9.50 15.85
C PHE A 144 13.87 -9.44 15.30
N LEU A 145 14.12 -8.74 14.18
CA LEU A 145 15.47 -8.65 13.60
C LEU A 145 16.34 -7.65 14.34
N SER A 146 17.55 -8.02 14.76
CA SER A 146 18.50 -7.07 15.37
C SER A 146 18.75 -5.83 14.48
N PRO A 147 19.18 -4.67 15.00
CA PRO A 147 19.43 -3.49 14.17
C PRO A 147 20.39 -3.74 12.99
N LYS A 148 21.36 -4.65 13.16
CA LYS A 148 22.22 -5.13 12.08
C LYS A 148 21.44 -6.00 11.09
N GLY A 149 20.63 -6.94 11.57
CA GLY A 149 19.77 -7.79 10.75
C GLY A 149 18.75 -7.00 9.93
N SER A 150 18.11 -5.98 10.50
CA SER A 150 17.18 -5.10 9.76
C SER A 150 17.90 -4.34 8.64
N LYS A 151 19.11 -3.83 8.88
CA LYS A 151 19.92 -3.17 7.84
C LYS A 151 20.31 -4.13 6.72
N VAL A 152 20.77 -5.33 7.06
CA VAL A 152 21.12 -6.37 6.08
C VAL A 152 19.90 -6.75 5.24
N LEU A 153 18.74 -6.95 5.87
CA LEU A 153 17.50 -7.23 5.16
C LEU A 153 17.14 -6.10 4.18
N MET A 154 17.21 -4.83 4.62
CA MET A 154 16.91 -3.68 3.76
C MET A 154 17.87 -3.61 2.56
N VAL A 155 19.17 -3.82 2.77
CA VAL A 155 20.15 -3.85 1.67
C VAL A 155 19.88 -5.04 0.74
N ALA A 156 19.58 -6.22 1.27
CA ALA A 156 19.24 -7.39 0.49
C ALA A 156 17.98 -7.16 -0.36
N LEU A 157 16.94 -6.52 0.18
CA LEU A 157 15.73 -6.16 -0.57
C LEU A 157 16.01 -5.13 -1.67
N LEU A 158 16.85 -4.12 -1.39
CA LEU A 158 17.25 -3.12 -2.38
C LEU A 158 18.02 -3.73 -3.56
N VAL A 159 18.88 -4.71 -3.29
CA VAL A 159 19.69 -5.39 -4.33
C VAL A 159 18.88 -6.47 -5.06
N SER A 160 18.03 -7.22 -4.36
CA SER A 160 17.22 -8.29 -4.97
C SER A 160 16.08 -7.77 -5.83
N CYS A 161 15.47 -6.63 -5.49
CA CYS A 161 14.36 -6.05 -6.25
C CYS A 161 14.67 -5.86 -7.76
N PRO A 162 15.79 -5.22 -8.17
CA PRO A 162 16.12 -5.10 -9.59
C PRO A 162 16.47 -6.46 -10.23
N LEU A 163 17.08 -7.39 -9.50
CA LEU A 163 17.40 -8.72 -10.02
C LEU A 163 16.13 -9.53 -10.32
N ILE A 164 15.14 -9.48 -9.41
CA ILE A 164 13.84 -10.14 -9.59
C ILE A 164 13.08 -9.50 -10.77
N ARG A 165 13.23 -8.20 -10.99
CA ARG A 165 12.58 -7.51 -12.12
C ARG A 165 13.19 -7.84 -13.49
N MET A 166 14.42 -8.37 -13.52
CA MET A 166 15.10 -8.81 -14.75
C MET A 166 14.80 -10.26 -15.12
N LEU A 167 14.25 -11.05 -14.18
CA LEU A 167 13.81 -12.44 -14.39
C LEU A 167 12.36 -12.48 -14.87
#